data_AF-A0A960SUA2-F1
#
_entry.id   AF-A0A960SUA2-F1
#
_cell.length_a   1.000
_cell.length_b   1.000
_cell.length_c   1.000
_cell.angle_alpha   90.00
_cell.angle_beta   90.00
_cell.angle_gamma   90.00
#
_symmetry.space_group_name_H-M   'P 1'
#
loop_
_entity.id
_entity.type
_entity.pdbx_description
1 polymer ?
#
loop_
_entity_poly.entity_id
_entity_poly.type
_entity_poly.pdbx_seq_one_letter_code
_entity_poly.pdbx_strand_id
1 'polypeptide(L)'
;MPPTQPNRQYILALDQGTTSSRAILFDRQGRQQASAQREFRQHFPQPGWVEHDPMDLWRTQLAVARQALRRGGVGPGEVAAIGITNQRETTLAWDRTTGRPVHPAIVWQDRRTTGICDRLRRDGAAAMIQEKTGLIIDAYFSATKLQWMLKHVPEARSLARAGNLAFGTVDSWLLWHLTGGRRHLT
;
A
#
# COMPACT_ATOMS: atom_id res chain seq x y z
N MET A 1 -39.16 20.90 0.59
CA MET A 1 -38.86 19.46 0.77
C MET A 1 -37.42 19.33 1.23
N PRO A 2 -37.11 18.56 2.28
CA PRO A 2 -35.71 18.27 2.60
C PRO A 2 -35.07 17.53 1.42
N PRO A 3 -33.79 17.80 1.08
CA PRO A 3 -33.10 17.06 0.05
C PRO A 3 -33.11 15.57 0.42
N THR A 4 -33.62 14.73 -0.48
CA THR A 4 -33.54 13.29 -0.36
C THR A 4 -32.08 12.91 -0.18
N GLN A 5 -31.74 12.22 0.91
CA GLN A 5 -30.37 11.72 1.07
C GLN A 5 -30.02 10.86 -0.15
N PRO A 6 -28.82 11.03 -0.74
CA PRO A 6 -28.43 10.22 -1.88
C PRO A 6 -28.51 8.75 -1.48
N ASN A 7 -29.16 7.96 -2.33
CA ASN A 7 -29.38 6.55 -2.08
C ASN A 7 -28.04 5.82 -2.12
N ARG A 8 -27.41 5.61 -0.96
CA ARG A 8 -26.09 4.96 -0.83
C ARG A 8 -26.23 3.45 -1.01
N GLN A 9 -26.20 3.01 -2.26
CA GLN A 9 -26.51 1.62 -2.64
C GLN A 9 -25.28 0.78 -3.01
N TYR A 10 -24.10 1.38 -3.08
CA TYR A 10 -22.90 0.72 -3.61
C TYR A 10 -21.73 0.67 -2.65
N ILE A 11 -20.92 -0.38 -2.77
CA ILE A 11 -19.60 -0.51 -2.13
C ILE A 11 -18.54 -0.51 -3.22
N LEU A 12 -17.49 0.28 -3.06
CA LEU A 12 -16.33 0.30 -3.96
C LEU A 12 -15.17 -0.45 -3.29
N ALA A 13 -14.76 -1.58 -3.85
CA ALA A 13 -13.56 -2.29 -3.43
C ALA A 13 -12.36 -1.81 -4.25
N LEU A 14 -11.28 -1.43 -3.58
CA LEU A 14 -9.97 -1.13 -4.16
C LEU A 14 -9.05 -2.31 -3.87
N ASP A 15 -8.50 -2.90 -4.92
CA ASP A 15 -7.61 -4.06 -4.84
C ASP A 15 -6.29 -3.71 -5.54
N GLN A 16 -5.31 -3.34 -4.72
CA GLN A 16 -3.98 -2.93 -5.15
C GLN A 16 -3.06 -4.16 -5.17
N GLY A 17 -3.07 -4.91 -6.26
CA GLY A 17 -2.24 -6.11 -6.42
C GLY A 17 -0.78 -5.79 -6.79
N THR A 18 0.05 -6.83 -6.90
CA THR A 18 1.48 -6.68 -7.26
C THR A 18 1.69 -6.24 -8.71
N THR A 19 0.83 -6.69 -9.63
CA THR A 19 0.97 -6.45 -11.09
C THR A 19 0.01 -5.38 -11.59
N SER A 20 -1.16 -5.26 -10.95
CA SER A 20 -2.21 -4.35 -11.38
C SER A 20 -3.03 -3.82 -10.21
N SER A 21 -3.56 -2.61 -10.39
CA SER A 21 -4.55 -2.01 -9.51
C SER A 21 -5.94 -2.25 -10.08
N ARG A 22 -6.89 -2.61 -9.23
CA ARG A 22 -8.28 -2.92 -9.59
C ARG A 22 -9.26 -2.14 -8.74
N ALA A 23 -10.41 -1.83 -9.32
CA ALA A 23 -11.55 -1.34 -8.57
C ALA A 23 -12.81 -2.07 -9.02
N ILE A 24 -13.63 -2.48 -8.06
CA ILE A 24 -14.84 -3.26 -8.28
C ILE A 24 -15.99 -2.61 -7.53
N LEU A 25 -17.09 -2.37 -8.24
CA LEU A 25 -18.30 -1.78 -7.67
C LEU A 25 -19.32 -2.88 -7.41
N PHE A 26 -19.82 -2.97 -6.19
CA PHE A 26 -20.82 -3.93 -5.76
C PHE A 26 -22.12 -3.23 -5.36
N ASP A 27 -23.27 -3.82 -5.70
CA ASP A 27 -24.56 -3.40 -5.15
C ASP A 27 -24.81 -4.01 -3.75
N ARG A 28 -25.96 -3.68 -3.14
CA ARG A 28 -26.36 -4.21 -1.82
C ARG A 28 -26.52 -5.73 -1.77
N GLN A 29 -26.74 -6.38 -2.91
CA GLN A 29 -26.86 -7.84 -2.99
C GLN A 29 -25.49 -8.50 -3.18
N GLY A 30 -24.40 -7.73 -3.18
CA GLY A 30 -23.04 -8.23 -3.40
C GLY A 30 -22.74 -8.55 -4.87
N ARG A 31 -23.58 -8.11 -5.82
CA ARG A 31 -23.36 -8.36 -7.24
C ARG A 31 -22.41 -7.30 -7.79
N GLN A 32 -21.42 -7.75 -8.58
CA GLN A 32 -20.52 -6.86 -9.29
C GLN A 32 -21.27 -6.12 -10.41
N GLN A 33 -21.31 -4.80 -10.31
CA GLN A 33 -21.96 -3.92 -11.28
C GLN A 33 -20.98 -3.38 -12.33
N ALA A 34 -19.75 -3.08 -11.91
CA ALA A 34 -18.70 -2.62 -12.81
C ALA A 34 -17.32 -2.93 -12.23
N SER A 35 -16.32 -3.03 -13.10
CA SER A 35 -14.92 -3.14 -12.69
C SER A 35 -13.99 -2.43 -13.67
N ALA A 36 -12.80 -2.10 -13.18
CA ALA A 36 -11.69 -1.60 -13.98
C ALA A 36 -10.37 -2.13 -13.42
N GLN A 37 -9.39 -2.28 -14.30
CA GLN A 37 -8.07 -2.79 -13.98
C GLN A 37 -7.02 -2.02 -14.79
N ARG A 38 -5.86 -1.80 -14.19
CA ARG A 38 -4.71 -1.19 -14.87
C ARG A 38 -3.41 -1.76 -14.31
N GLU A 39 -2.56 -2.25 -15.20
CA GLU A 39 -1.19 -2.66 -14.86
C GLU A 39 -0.29 -1.44 -14.63
N PHE A 40 0.76 -1.66 -13.85
CA PHE A 40 1.83 -0.69 -13.63
C PHE A 40 3.20 -1.37 -13.71
N ARG A 41 4.23 -0.56 -13.94
CA ARG A 41 5.57 -1.06 -14.23
C ARG A 41 6.18 -1.74 -13.00
N GLN A 42 6.82 -2.89 -13.24
CA GLN A 42 7.69 -3.54 -12.27
C GLN A 42 9.12 -3.03 -12.47
N HIS A 43 9.82 -2.71 -11.39
CA HIS A 43 11.20 -2.22 -11.43
C HIS A 43 12.14 -3.26 -10.84
N PHE A 44 13.17 -3.63 -11.60
CA PHE A 44 14.19 -4.61 -11.23
C PHE A 44 15.58 -3.95 -11.32
N PRO A 45 15.96 -3.09 -10.36
CA PRO A 45 17.21 -2.34 -10.45
C PRO A 45 18.44 -3.24 -10.41
N GLN A 46 18.34 -4.40 -9.76
CA GLN A 46 19.38 -5.42 -9.64
C GLN A 46 18.74 -6.82 -9.54
N PRO A 47 19.48 -7.90 -9.84
CA PRO A 47 18.99 -9.26 -9.61
C PRO A 47 18.47 -9.47 -8.17
N GLY A 48 17.25 -9.98 -8.05
CA GLY A 48 16.58 -10.21 -6.76
C GLY A 48 15.97 -8.97 -6.11
N TRP A 49 16.11 -7.78 -6.70
CA TRP A 49 15.46 -6.57 -6.23
C TRP A 49 14.18 -6.32 -7.01
N VAL A 50 13.11 -5.98 -6.29
CA VAL A 50 11.78 -5.72 -6.86
C VAL A 50 11.23 -4.46 -6.22
N GLU A 51 10.95 -3.46 -7.05
CA GLU A 51 10.47 -2.15 -6.63
C GLU A 51 9.23 -1.71 -7.42
N HIS A 52 8.38 -0.92 -6.77
CA HIS A 52 7.30 -0.17 -7.42
C HIS A 52 7.49 1.33 -7.17
N ASP A 53 7.10 2.16 -8.14
CA ASP A 53 6.92 3.60 -7.87
C ASP A 53 5.66 3.79 -6.99
N PRO A 54 5.77 4.35 -5.77
CA PRO A 54 4.62 4.63 -4.91
C PRO A 54 3.53 5.47 -5.59
N MET A 55 3.93 6.39 -6.46
CA MET A 55 3.00 7.24 -7.18
C MET A 55 2.26 6.48 -8.29
N ASP A 56 2.85 5.45 -8.89
CA ASP A 56 2.14 4.57 -9.82
C ASP A 56 1.08 3.75 -9.09
N LEU A 57 1.38 3.24 -7.90
CA LEU A 57 0.38 2.54 -7.07
C LEU A 57 -0.83 3.45 -6.79
N TRP A 58 -0.59 4.70 -6.39
CA TRP A 58 -1.66 5.67 -6.14
C TRP A 58 -2.42 6.06 -7.41
N ARG A 59 -1.70 6.48 -8.46
CA ARG A 59 -2.30 7.01 -9.69
C ARG A 59 -3.11 5.95 -10.42
N THR A 60 -2.60 4.72 -10.52
CA THR A 60 -3.34 3.64 -11.16
C THR A 60 -4.57 3.25 -10.36
N GLN A 61 -4.46 3.13 -9.03
CA GLN A 61 -5.60 2.81 -8.16
C GLN A 61 -6.71 3.86 -8.23
N LEU A 62 -6.35 5.16 -8.21
CA LEU A 62 -7.30 6.26 -8.36
C LEU A 62 -7.95 6.25 -9.76
N ALA A 63 -7.18 5.96 -10.80
CA ALA A 63 -7.69 5.90 -12.16
C ALA A 63 -8.75 4.80 -12.33
N VAL A 64 -8.46 3.59 -11.84
CA VAL A 64 -9.42 2.47 -11.94
C VAL A 64 -10.64 2.67 -11.05
N ALA A 65 -10.49 3.28 -9.87
CA ALA A 65 -11.62 3.66 -9.02
C ALA A 65 -12.60 4.57 -9.78
N ARG A 66 -12.08 5.65 -10.38
CA ARG A 66 -12.88 6.58 -11.19
C ARG A 66 -13.49 5.90 -12.43
N GLN A 67 -12.77 4.97 -13.04
CA GLN A 67 -13.25 4.24 -14.22
C GLN A 67 -14.36 3.25 -13.88
N ALA A 68 -14.28 2.53 -12.75
CA ALA A 68 -15.33 1.63 -12.29
C ALA A 68 -16.63 2.39 -12.00
N LEU A 69 -16.55 3.56 -11.35
CA LEU A 69 -17.70 4.43 -11.10
C LEU A 69 -18.34 4.91 -12.41
N ARG A 70 -17.53 5.40 -13.37
CA ARG A 70 -18.02 5.83 -14.69
C ARG A 70 -18.69 4.68 -15.45
N ARG A 71 -18.11 3.48 -15.44
CA ARG A 71 -18.68 2.29 -16.10
C ARG A 71 -19.98 1.83 -15.48
N GLY A 72 -20.12 1.96 -14.16
CA GLY A 72 -21.35 1.65 -13.45
C GLY A 72 -22.43 2.73 -13.54
N GLY A 73 -22.12 3.90 -14.11
CA GLY A 73 -23.04 5.04 -14.10
C GLY A 73 -23.32 5.58 -12.69
N VAL A 74 -22.39 5.35 -11.74
CA VAL A 74 -22.60 5.65 -10.32
C VAL A 74 -21.84 6.91 -9.91
N GLY A 75 -22.55 7.84 -9.29
CA GLY A 75 -21.99 9.06 -8.72
C GLY A 75 -21.28 8.79 -7.38
N PRO A 76 -20.27 9.60 -6.98
CA PRO A 76 -19.58 9.42 -5.71
C PRO A 76 -20.49 9.45 -4.47
N GLY A 77 -21.61 10.18 -4.52
CA GLY A 77 -22.57 10.27 -3.41
C GLY A 77 -23.39 8.99 -3.17
N GLU A 78 -23.39 8.06 -4.12
CA GLU A 78 -24.12 6.78 -4.06
C GLU A 78 -23.25 5.63 -3.51
N VAL A 79 -21.94 5.87 -3.31
CA VAL A 79 -21.02 4.93 -2.68
C VAL A 79 -21.14 5.06 -1.15
N ALA A 80 -21.57 3.99 -0.51
CA ALA A 80 -21.73 3.91 0.94
C ALA A 80 -20.39 3.83 1.67
N ALA A 81 -19.46 3.04 1.14
CA ALA A 81 -18.12 2.86 1.70
C ALA A 81 -17.11 2.39 0.66
N ILE A 82 -15.83 2.53 1.00
CA ILE A 82 -14.70 2.02 0.23
C ILE A 82 -14.02 0.93 1.06
N GLY A 83 -13.87 -0.27 0.48
CA GLY A 83 -13.02 -1.33 1.03
C GLY A 83 -11.64 -1.28 0.38
N ILE A 84 -10.58 -1.49 1.14
CA ILE A 84 -9.20 -1.54 0.64
C ILE A 84 -8.62 -2.92 0.91
N THR A 85 -8.07 -3.53 -0.13
CA THR A 85 -7.20 -4.71 -0.04
C THR A 85 -5.97 -4.48 -0.91
N ASN A 86 -4.87 -5.14 -0.57
CA ASN A 86 -3.58 -4.84 -1.17
C ASN A 86 -2.62 -6.02 -1.15
N GLN A 87 -1.60 -5.96 -2.01
CA GLN A 87 -0.36 -6.71 -1.82
C GLN A 87 0.21 -6.36 -0.45
N ARG A 88 0.36 -7.39 0.38
CA ARG A 88 0.91 -7.25 1.72
C ARG A 88 2.43 -7.12 1.66
N GLU A 89 3.02 -6.81 2.82
CA GLU A 89 4.46 -6.66 3.10
C GLU A 89 5.23 -5.58 2.33
N THR A 90 4.84 -5.27 1.08
CA THR A 90 5.40 -4.18 0.27
C THR A 90 5.46 -2.90 1.10
N THR A 91 6.68 -2.39 1.25
CA THR A 91 7.03 -1.39 2.26
C THR A 91 7.24 -0.04 1.63
N LEU A 92 6.54 0.97 2.16
CA LEU A 92 6.65 2.37 1.75
C LEU A 92 7.08 3.24 2.93
N ALA A 93 7.79 4.31 2.60
CA ALA A 93 8.08 5.39 3.54
C ALA A 93 7.96 6.74 2.82
N TRP A 94 7.41 7.74 3.51
CA TRP A 94 7.16 9.06 2.96
C TRP A 94 7.26 10.14 4.02
N ASP A 95 7.51 11.36 3.58
CA ASP A 95 7.46 12.54 4.43
C ASP A 95 6.00 12.92 4.74
N ARG A 96 5.64 12.99 6.02
CA ARG A 96 4.30 13.38 6.49
C ARG A 96 3.92 14.80 6.09
N THR A 97 4.89 15.69 5.95
CA THR A 97 4.66 17.11 5.71
C THR A 97 4.35 17.39 4.25
N THR A 98 5.01 16.67 3.33
CA THR A 98 4.86 16.86 1.89
C THR A 98 4.06 15.76 1.21
N GLY A 99 3.89 14.61 1.86
CA GLY A 99 3.30 13.40 1.26
C GLY A 99 4.19 12.73 0.22
N ARG A 100 5.45 13.13 0.08
CA ARG A 100 6.36 12.61 -0.94
C ARG A 100 7.05 11.33 -0.47
N PRO A 101 7.11 10.28 -1.32
CA PRO A 101 7.87 9.08 -1.00
C PRO A 101 9.36 9.40 -0.95
N VAL A 102 10.07 8.81 0.02
CA VAL A 102 11.53 9.00 0.19
C VAL A 102 12.35 8.00 -0.62
N HIS A 103 11.69 6.95 -1.12
CA HIS A 103 12.30 5.85 -1.87
C HIS A 103 11.19 5.09 -2.64
N PRO A 104 11.51 4.38 -3.75
CA PRO A 104 10.62 3.37 -4.30
C PRO A 104 10.11 2.38 -3.24
N ALA A 105 8.88 1.88 -3.42
CA ALA A 105 8.34 0.85 -2.55
C ALA A 105 9.16 -0.44 -2.72
N ILE A 106 9.60 -1.03 -1.61
CA ILE A 106 10.32 -2.31 -1.65
C ILE A 106 9.29 -3.42 -1.59
N VAL A 107 9.14 -4.16 -2.69
CA VAL A 107 8.07 -5.14 -2.89
C VAL A 107 8.33 -6.38 -2.06
N TRP A 108 7.26 -7.09 -1.66
CA TRP A 108 7.36 -8.29 -0.83
C TRP A 108 8.32 -9.36 -1.38
N GLN A 109 8.44 -9.50 -2.70
CA GLN A 109 9.36 -10.44 -3.39
C GLN A 109 10.84 -10.08 -3.27
N ASP A 110 11.14 -8.83 -2.90
CA ASP A 110 12.50 -8.30 -2.87
C ASP A 110 13.40 -9.07 -1.87
N ARG A 111 14.60 -9.44 -2.33
CA ARG A 111 15.58 -10.23 -1.58
C ARG A 111 16.74 -9.43 -1.01
N ARG A 112 16.77 -8.11 -1.16
CA ARG A 112 17.91 -7.26 -0.75
C ARG A 112 18.24 -7.37 0.73
N THR A 113 17.27 -7.77 1.55
CA THR A 113 17.44 -7.87 3.01
C THR A 113 17.82 -9.27 3.49
N THR A 114 18.13 -10.22 2.58
CA THR A 114 18.55 -11.58 2.96
C THR A 114 19.77 -11.57 3.89
N GLY A 115 20.78 -10.72 3.65
CA GLY A 115 21.94 -10.61 4.55
C GLY A 115 21.61 -10.02 5.93
N ILE A 116 20.53 -9.25 6.06
CA ILE A 116 20.00 -8.81 7.37
C ILE A 116 19.35 -10.01 8.08
N CYS A 117 18.54 -10.78 7.36
CA CYS A 117 17.90 -11.99 7.86
C CYS A 117 18.92 -13.04 8.34
N ASP A 118 20.00 -13.26 7.59
CA ASP A 118 21.05 -14.21 7.97
C ASP A 118 21.78 -13.80 9.25
N ARG A 119 21.93 -12.49 9.47
CA ARG A 119 22.48 -11.96 10.73
C ARG A 119 21.52 -12.21 11.89
N LEU A 120 20.24 -11.89 11.73
CA LEU A 120 19.23 -12.13 12.77
C LEU A 120 19.16 -13.61 13.17
N ARG A 121 19.30 -14.54 12.22
CA ARG A 121 19.37 -15.98 12.51
C ARG A 121 20.63 -16.34 13.30
N ARG A 122 21.80 -15.85 12.89
CA ARG A 122 23.07 -16.07 13.61
C ARG A 122 23.05 -15.50 15.02
N ASP A 123 22.36 -14.37 15.22
CA ASP A 123 22.20 -13.72 16.52
C ASP A 123 21.13 -14.41 17.40
N GLY A 124 20.56 -15.54 16.97
CA GLY A 124 19.60 -16.33 17.75
C GLY A 124 18.17 -15.77 17.82
N ALA A 125 17.82 -14.78 16.98
CA ALA A 125 16.55 -14.08 17.08
C ALA A 125 15.32 -14.88 16.60
N ALA A 126 15.50 -16.07 16.03
CA ALA A 126 14.44 -16.82 15.35
C ALA A 126 13.26 -17.19 16.26
N ALA A 127 13.53 -17.78 17.42
CA ALA A 127 12.48 -18.21 18.35
C ALA A 127 11.66 -17.00 18.86
N MET A 128 12.35 -15.91 19.24
CA MET A 128 11.71 -14.69 19.72
C MET A 128 10.83 -14.02 18.66
N ILE A 129 11.29 -13.96 17.40
CA ILE A 129 10.50 -13.39 16.32
C ILE A 129 9.25 -14.25 16.05
N GLN A 130 9.41 -15.57 16.00
CA GLN A 130 8.29 -16.48 15.76
C GLN A 130 7.25 -16.41 16.88
N GLU A 131 7.67 -16.37 18.13
CA GLU A 131 6.78 -16.23 19.29
C GLU A 131 5.98 -14.93 19.23
N LYS A 132 6.62 -13.80 18.92
CA LYS A 132 5.97 -12.48 18.94
C LYS A 132 5.09 -12.19 17.72
N THR A 133 5.43 -12.77 16.58
CA THR A 133 4.84 -12.36 15.28
C THR A 133 4.15 -13.49 14.55
N GLY A 134 4.43 -14.75 14.92
CA GLY A 134 4.04 -15.93 14.14
C GLY A 134 4.86 -16.12 12.85
N LEU A 135 5.82 -15.23 12.56
CA LEU A 135 6.56 -15.21 11.31
C LEU A 135 7.93 -15.88 11.43
N ILE A 136 8.41 -16.42 10.33
CA ILE A 136 9.82 -16.83 10.19
C ILE A 136 10.70 -15.62 9.88
N ILE A 137 12.01 -15.75 10.08
CA ILE A 137 12.96 -14.76 9.57
C ILE A 137 13.11 -14.97 8.07
N ASP A 138 12.57 -14.06 7.26
CA ASP A 138 12.78 -14.04 5.81
C ASP A 138 12.70 -12.60 5.26
N ALA A 139 13.33 -12.36 4.10
CA ALA A 139 13.30 -11.05 3.45
C ALA A 139 11.90 -10.64 2.99
N TYR A 140 10.92 -11.56 2.96
CA TYR A 140 9.52 -11.32 2.62
C TYR A 140 8.91 -10.15 3.40
N PHE A 141 9.13 -10.08 4.71
CA PHE A 141 8.41 -9.17 5.62
C PHE A 141 8.98 -7.74 5.68
N SER A 142 8.14 -6.79 6.12
CA SER A 142 8.39 -5.34 6.03
C SER A 142 9.49 -4.82 6.96
N ALA A 143 9.72 -5.44 8.11
CA ALA A 143 10.61 -4.89 9.14
C ALA A 143 12.05 -4.71 8.63
N THR A 144 12.60 -5.71 7.93
CA THR A 144 13.96 -5.62 7.40
C THR A 144 14.04 -4.66 6.21
N LYS A 145 12.96 -4.51 5.43
CA LYS A 145 12.85 -3.53 4.34
C LYS A 145 12.88 -2.09 4.87
N LEU A 146 12.11 -1.80 5.92
CA LEU A 146 12.15 -0.49 6.59
C LEU A 146 13.52 -0.22 7.21
N GLN A 147 14.11 -1.19 7.91
CA GLN A 147 15.47 -1.06 8.44
C GLN A 147 16.49 -0.77 7.34
N TRP A 148 16.36 -1.44 6.19
CA TRP A 148 17.22 -1.18 5.04
C TRP A 148 17.05 0.26 4.53
N MET A 149 15.82 0.78 4.40
CA MET A 149 15.58 2.18 4.00
C MET A 149 16.20 3.17 5.00
N LEU A 150 15.96 2.99 6.30
CA LEU A 150 16.52 3.87 7.34
C LEU A 150 18.05 3.84 7.37
N LYS A 151 18.65 2.72 6.95
CA LYS A 151 20.09 2.59 6.86
C LYS A 151 20.66 3.25 5.61
N HIS A 152 20.05 3.05 4.44
CA HIS A 152 20.66 3.38 3.14
C HIS A 152 20.08 4.62 2.45
N VAL A 153 18.92 5.12 2.89
CA VAL A 153 18.28 6.33 2.34
C VAL A 153 18.49 7.48 3.32
N PRO A 154 19.40 8.44 3.06
CA PRO A 154 19.73 9.51 3.99
C PRO A 154 18.50 10.35 4.40
N GLU A 155 17.62 10.63 3.44
CA GLU A 155 16.37 11.37 3.66
C GLU A 155 15.44 10.64 4.65
N ALA A 156 15.27 9.33 4.48
CA ALA A 156 14.45 8.51 5.39
C ALA A 156 14.96 8.61 6.83
N ARG A 157 16.28 8.51 7.03
CA ARG A 157 16.88 8.62 8.37
C ARG A 157 16.67 9.99 8.99
N SER A 158 16.87 11.05 8.20
CA SER A 158 16.70 12.43 8.66
C SER A 158 15.26 12.69 9.11
N LEU A 159 14.29 12.34 8.26
CA LEU A 159 12.87 12.50 8.57
C LEU A 159 12.43 11.63 9.76
N ALA A 160 12.95 10.41 9.89
CA ALA A 160 12.64 9.55 11.03
C ALA A 160 13.10 10.15 12.36
N ARG A 161 14.31 10.71 12.39
CA ARG A 161 14.83 11.41 13.58
C ARG A 161 14.02 12.66 13.93
N ALA A 162 13.49 13.35 12.93
CA ALA A 162 12.62 14.51 13.11
C ALA A 162 11.16 14.16 13.43
N GLY A 163 10.78 12.88 13.48
CA GLY A 163 9.39 12.45 13.66
C GLY A 163 8.47 12.68 12.45
N ASN A 164 9.06 13.05 11.30
CA ASN A 164 8.32 13.43 10.09
C ASN A 164 8.20 12.28 9.07
N LEU A 165 8.86 11.14 9.31
CA LEU A 165 8.70 9.97 8.45
C LEU A 165 7.41 9.22 8.81
N ALA A 166 6.60 8.92 7.82
CA ALA A 166 5.58 7.88 7.88
C ALA A 166 6.10 6.61 7.21
N PHE A 167 5.76 5.47 7.80
CA PHE A 167 5.95 4.14 7.24
C PHE A 167 4.58 3.50 7.08
N GLY A 168 4.41 2.66 6.06
CA GLY A 168 3.25 1.80 5.97
C GLY A 168 3.35 0.78 4.86
N THR A 169 2.47 -0.20 4.92
CA THR A 169 2.14 -1.05 3.78
C THR A 169 1.25 -0.28 2.79
N VAL A 170 0.93 -0.91 1.66
CA VAL A 170 0.19 -0.27 0.56
C VAL A 170 -1.16 0.29 0.99
N ASP A 171 -1.89 -0.38 1.88
CA ASP A 171 -3.14 0.11 2.46
C ASP A 171 -2.98 1.44 3.20
N SER A 172 -1.97 1.57 4.08
CA SER A 172 -1.66 2.83 4.76
C SER A 172 -1.35 3.95 3.76
N TRP A 173 -0.62 3.64 2.69
CA TRP A 173 -0.29 4.59 1.62
C TRP A 173 -1.55 5.05 0.85
N LEU A 174 -2.41 4.12 0.45
CA LEU A 174 -3.67 4.45 -0.21
C LEU A 174 -4.59 5.27 0.69
N LEU A 175 -4.73 4.89 1.96
CA LEU A 175 -5.54 5.62 2.92
C LEU A 175 -5.02 7.05 3.15
N TRP A 176 -3.70 7.20 3.27
CA TRP A 176 -3.04 8.51 3.39
C TRP A 176 -3.45 9.44 2.23
N HIS A 177 -3.36 8.95 1.00
CA HIS A 177 -3.75 9.73 -0.18
C HIS A 177 -5.26 9.97 -0.30
N LEU A 178 -6.09 8.96 -0.02
CA LEU A 178 -7.55 9.08 -0.03
C LEU A 178 -8.05 10.12 0.99
N THR A 179 -7.35 10.28 2.10
CA THR A 179 -7.68 11.26 3.13
C THR A 179 -7.00 12.61 2.92
N GLY A 180 -6.19 12.79 1.88
CA GLY A 180 -5.44 14.02 1.63
C GLY A 180 -4.42 14.32 2.72
N GLY A 181 -3.78 13.29 3.29
CA GLY A 181 -2.76 13.42 4.33
C GLY A 181 -3.29 13.60 5.76
N ARG A 182 -4.60 13.50 5.99
CA ARG A 182 -5.20 13.73 7.32
C ARG A 182 -5.12 12.53 8.26
N ARG A 183 -4.91 11.32 7.72
CA ARG A 183 -4.89 10.07 8.48
C ARG A 183 -3.73 9.19 8.00
N HIS A 184 -2.85 8.85 8.93
CA HIS A 184 -1.86 7.78 8.80
C HIS A 184 -2.24 6.69 9.80
N LEU A 185 -2.61 5.51 9.31
CA LEU A 185 -2.97 4.33 10.12
C LEU A 185 -2.12 3.15 9.66
N THR A 186 -1.48 2.44 10.59
CA THR A 186 -0.57 1.30 10.38
C THR A 186 -0.74 0.31 11.51
#